data_AF-A0A1S3HKU5-F1
#
_entry.id   AF-A0A1S3HKU5-F1
#
_cell.length_a   1.000
_cell.length_b   1.000
_cell.length_c   1.000
_cell.angle_alpha   90.00
_cell.angle_beta   90.00
_cell.angle_gamma   90.00
#
_symmetry.space_group_name_H-M   'P 1'
#
loop_
_entity.id
_entity.type
_entity.pdbx_description
1 polymer ?
#
loop_
_entity_poly.entity_id
_entity_poly.type
_entity_poly.pdbx_seq_one_letter_code
_entity_poly.pdbx_strand_id
1 'polypeptide(L)'
;MADAGKCPKLNNFTQNPIIVTLSNQYELRLDNYERTRQTKVGVSCVDGIYLHGPSQVTCQNNLQWDGTPSCRATPIPVDPGLTQEQLIIIGVSVGVGVILLVLMIVLIVCFKRKEKQTTRYFFSPVIIDIVEIYHII
;
A
#
# COMPACT_ATOMS: atom_id res chain seq x y z
N MET A 1 27.85 -41.16 -4.82
CA MET A 1 26.62 -41.15 -5.64
C MET A 1 25.49 -41.79 -4.82
N ALA A 2 24.59 -41.02 -4.20
CA ALA A 2 23.62 -41.56 -3.22
C ALA A 2 22.15 -41.63 -3.70
N ASP A 3 21.86 -41.19 -4.93
CA ASP A 3 20.49 -41.08 -5.47
C ASP A 3 20.26 -41.88 -6.76
N ALA A 4 21.17 -42.77 -7.13
CA ALA A 4 20.98 -43.61 -8.31
C ALA A 4 19.77 -44.55 -8.13
N GLY A 5 18.78 -44.45 -9.01
CA GLY A 5 17.59 -45.31 -8.99
C GLY A 5 16.43 -44.82 -8.10
N LYS A 6 16.47 -43.57 -7.61
CA LYS A 6 15.36 -42.94 -6.88
C LYS A 6 14.75 -41.78 -7.67
N CYS A 7 13.47 -41.51 -7.42
CA CYS A 7 12.82 -40.31 -7.93
C CYS A 7 13.47 -39.03 -7.37
N PRO A 8 13.39 -37.90 -8.11
CA PRO A 8 13.91 -36.61 -7.65
C PRO A 8 13.18 -36.14 -6.38
N LYS A 9 13.79 -35.20 -5.67
CA LYS A 9 13.15 -34.60 -4.49
C LYS A 9 11.96 -33.76 -4.94
N LEU A 10 10.78 -34.00 -4.36
CA LEU A 10 9.57 -33.19 -4.59
C LEU A 10 9.75 -31.74 -4.11
N ASN A 11 10.59 -31.53 -3.10
CA ASN A 11 11.03 -30.21 -2.68
C ASN A 11 12.46 -29.95 -3.18
N ASN A 12 12.64 -28.94 -4.03
CA ASN A 12 13.95 -28.54 -4.55
C ASN A 12 14.76 -27.67 -3.56
N PHE A 13 14.16 -27.25 -2.45
CA PHE A 13 14.80 -26.33 -1.50
C PHE A 13 15.65 -27.00 -0.42
N THR A 14 15.79 -28.33 -0.39
CA THR A 14 16.45 -29.02 0.74
C THR A 14 17.59 -29.95 0.35
N GLN A 15 18.81 -29.47 0.62
CA GLN A 15 20.06 -30.22 0.45
C GLN A 15 20.26 -31.30 1.53
N ASN A 16 19.57 -31.25 2.68
CA ASN A 16 19.82 -32.15 3.82
C ASN A 16 18.53 -32.50 4.63
N PRO A 17 18.16 -33.79 4.81
CA PRO A 17 16.88 -34.19 5.44
C PRO A 17 16.88 -34.28 6.98
N ILE A 18 17.97 -33.91 7.67
CA ILE A 18 18.12 -34.14 9.13
C ILE A 18 17.56 -32.98 9.99
N ILE A 19 17.29 -31.81 9.43
CA ILE A 19 16.82 -30.64 10.21
C ILE A 19 15.31 -30.49 10.02
N VAL A 20 14.55 -31.29 10.78
CA VAL A 20 13.13 -31.06 11.01
C VAL A 20 13.01 -30.32 12.33
N THR A 21 12.91 -28.99 12.28
CA THR A 21 12.46 -28.19 13.44
C THR A 21 11.06 -27.68 13.17
N LEU A 22 10.27 -27.58 14.25
CA LEU A 22 8.83 -27.33 14.35
C LEU A 22 8.32 -25.98 13.79
N SER A 23 9.04 -25.31 12.88
CA SER A 23 8.53 -24.14 12.18
C SER A 23 9.27 -23.94 10.84
N ASN A 24 8.52 -24.08 9.75
CA ASN A 24 8.64 -23.25 8.54
C ASN A 24 9.84 -23.40 7.59
N GLN A 25 10.05 -24.53 6.88
CA GLN A 25 10.70 -24.51 5.53
C GLN A 25 10.32 -25.65 4.54
N TYR A 26 9.17 -26.33 4.71
CA TYR A 26 8.60 -27.19 3.66
C TYR A 26 7.15 -26.79 3.48
N GLU A 27 6.80 -26.11 2.39
CA GLU A 27 5.39 -25.82 2.12
C GLU A 27 4.59 -27.13 1.93
N LEU A 28 5.23 -28.15 1.35
CA LEU A 28 4.68 -29.50 1.15
C LEU A 28 4.95 -30.39 2.38
N ARG A 29 3.89 -30.96 2.96
CA ARG A 29 3.90 -32.01 3.97
C ARG A 29 3.68 -33.35 3.27
N LEU A 30 4.46 -34.36 3.63
CA LEU A 30 4.37 -35.70 3.05
C LEU A 30 4.01 -36.70 4.15
N ASP A 31 3.17 -37.69 3.83
CA ASP A 31 2.85 -38.78 4.76
C ASP A 31 4.04 -39.73 4.99
N ASN A 32 4.88 -39.89 3.97
CA ASN A 32 6.12 -40.65 3.97
C ASN A 32 7.15 -40.01 3.00
N TYR A 33 8.38 -40.52 2.98
CA TYR A 33 9.45 -40.03 2.09
C TYR A 33 10.13 -41.17 1.32
N GLU A 34 9.33 -42.08 0.77
CA GLU A 34 9.86 -43.17 -0.06
C GLU A 34 9.94 -42.77 -1.53
N ARG A 35 11.15 -42.85 -2.10
CA ARG A 35 11.44 -42.38 -3.48
C ARG A 35 11.79 -43.52 -4.44
N THR A 36 11.57 -44.77 -4.05
CA THR A 36 11.77 -45.94 -4.92
C THR A 36 10.64 -46.09 -5.94
N ARG A 37 10.85 -46.88 -7.00
CA ARG A 37 9.82 -47.11 -8.01
C ARG A 37 8.55 -47.72 -7.41
N GLN A 38 7.41 -47.35 -7.99
CA GLN A 38 6.05 -47.79 -7.65
C GLN A 38 5.58 -47.42 -6.24
N THR A 39 6.27 -46.49 -5.55
CA THR A 39 5.84 -46.01 -4.25
C THR A 39 4.93 -44.82 -4.37
N LYS A 40 3.96 -44.75 -3.47
CA LYS A 40 2.96 -43.68 -3.39
C LYS A 40 3.25 -42.81 -2.18
N VAL A 41 3.18 -41.50 -2.38
CA VAL A 41 3.41 -40.51 -1.34
C VAL A 41 2.22 -39.56 -1.31
N GLY A 42 1.56 -39.48 -0.16
CA GLY A 42 0.52 -38.51 0.12
C GLY A 42 1.14 -37.14 0.36
N VAL A 43 0.53 -36.10 -0.20
CA VAL A 43 1.04 -34.73 -0.22
C VAL A 43 -0.06 -33.77 0.24
N SER A 44 0.30 -32.92 1.20
CA SER A 44 -0.54 -31.83 1.71
C SER A 44 0.30 -30.57 1.89
N CYS A 45 -0.33 -29.45 2.27
CA CYS A 45 0.39 -28.21 2.55
C CYS A 45 0.31 -27.85 4.03
N VAL A 46 1.19 -26.95 4.47
CA VAL A 46 1.04 -26.27 5.77
C VAL A 46 -0.25 -25.44 5.82
N ASP A 47 -0.69 -25.10 7.03
CA ASP A 47 -1.92 -24.35 7.23
C ASP A 47 -1.85 -22.94 6.62
N GLY A 48 -2.96 -22.45 6.07
CA GLY A 48 -3.08 -21.11 5.47
C GLY A 48 -2.68 -21.02 4.00
N ILE A 49 -2.17 -22.10 3.40
CA ILE A 49 -1.91 -22.21 1.96
C ILE A 49 -2.62 -23.45 1.39
N TYR A 50 -2.93 -23.46 0.11
CA TYR A 50 -3.67 -24.57 -0.51
C TYR A 50 -2.77 -25.40 -1.43
N LEU A 51 -3.09 -26.70 -1.52
CA LEU A 51 -2.42 -27.61 -2.43
C LEU A 51 -2.90 -27.37 -3.87
N HIS A 52 -1.95 -27.10 -4.75
CA HIS A 52 -2.15 -27.00 -6.18
C HIS A 52 -1.50 -28.21 -6.87
N GLY A 53 -2.33 -29.07 -7.44
CA GLY A 53 -1.91 -30.34 -8.05
C GLY A 53 -2.49 -31.55 -7.29
N PRO A 54 -1.93 -32.76 -7.49
CA PRO A 54 -2.46 -33.97 -6.88
C PRO A 54 -2.06 -34.10 -5.40
N SER A 55 -2.97 -34.64 -4.58
CA SER A 55 -2.72 -34.97 -3.16
C SER A 55 -1.98 -36.29 -2.95
N GLN A 56 -1.70 -37.03 -4.02
CA GLN A 56 -0.89 -38.23 -4.00
C GLN A 56 -0.09 -38.31 -5.29
N VAL A 57 1.19 -38.66 -5.17
CA VAL A 57 2.07 -38.90 -6.31
C VAL A 57 2.69 -40.28 -6.22
N THR A 58 2.95 -40.89 -7.37
CA THR A 58 3.61 -42.18 -7.52
C THR A 58 4.95 -42.01 -8.20
N CYS A 59 6.00 -42.60 -7.63
CA CYS A 59 7.29 -42.68 -8.31
C CYS A 59 7.22 -43.73 -9.41
N GLN A 60 7.23 -43.32 -10.68
CA GLN A 60 7.08 -44.20 -11.82
C GLN A 60 8.38 -44.97 -12.15
N ASN A 61 8.29 -45.95 -13.05
CA ASN A 61 9.45 -46.76 -13.45
C ASN A 61 10.55 -45.95 -14.15
N ASN A 62 10.18 -44.84 -14.80
CA ASN A 62 11.08 -43.87 -15.43
C ASN A 62 11.82 -42.96 -14.42
N LEU A 63 11.68 -43.20 -13.10
CA LEU A 63 12.26 -42.40 -12.02
C LEU A 63 11.75 -40.96 -11.98
N GLN A 64 10.50 -40.74 -12.39
CA GLN A 64 9.81 -39.47 -12.28
C GLN A 64 8.51 -39.63 -11.49
N TRP A 65 8.09 -38.56 -10.84
CA TRP A 65 6.76 -38.51 -10.22
C TRP A 65 5.71 -38.37 -11.30
N ASP A 66 4.57 -39.04 -11.13
CA ASP A 66 3.38 -38.90 -11.99
C ASP A 66 2.67 -37.54 -11.84
N GLY A 67 3.11 -36.69 -10.92
CA GLY A 67 2.56 -35.37 -10.68
C GLY A 67 3.57 -34.41 -10.06
N THR A 68 3.29 -33.11 -10.20
CA THR A 68 4.09 -32.03 -9.63
C THR A 68 3.24 -31.19 -8.66
N PRO A 69 3.06 -31.65 -7.42
CA PRO A 69 2.33 -30.91 -6.40
C PRO A 69 3.12 -29.67 -5.99
N SER A 70 2.40 -28.59 -5.73
CA SER A 70 2.94 -27.31 -5.27
C SER A 70 1.97 -26.68 -4.27
N CYS A 71 2.46 -25.87 -3.35
CA CYS A 71 1.60 -25.11 -2.47
C CYS A 71 1.50 -23.66 -2.96
N ARG A 72 0.33 -23.05 -2.78
CA ARG A 72 0.09 -21.66 -3.17
C ARG A 72 -0.60 -20.91 -2.04
N ALA A 73 -0.19 -19.67 -1.84
CA ALA A 73 -0.84 -18.78 -0.87
C ALA A 73 -2.34 -18.70 -1.18
N THR A 74 -3.17 -18.86 -0.14
CA THR A 74 -4.58 -18.52 -0.27
C THR A 74 -4.67 -17.05 -0.69
N PRO A 75 -5.42 -16.72 -1.75
CA PRO A 75 -5.65 -15.32 -2.06
C PRO A 75 -6.36 -14.73 -0.85
N ILE A 76 -5.68 -13.84 -0.14
CA ILE A 76 -6.29 -13.04 0.91
C ILE A 76 -7.46 -12.33 0.23
N PRO A 77 -8.69 -12.39 0.77
CA PRO A 77 -9.74 -11.52 0.30
C PRO A 77 -9.25 -10.10 0.53
N VAL A 78 -8.76 -9.47 -0.54
CA VAL A 78 -8.44 -8.06 -0.52
C VAL A 78 -9.81 -7.41 -0.41
N ASP A 79 -10.13 -6.92 0.77
CA ASP A 79 -11.33 -6.13 0.96
C ASP A 79 -11.21 -4.95 -0.02
N PRO A 80 -12.08 -4.85 -1.04
CA PRO A 80 -12.01 -3.75 -1.99
C PRO A 80 -12.34 -2.40 -1.30
N GLY A 81 -12.67 -2.40 0.00
CA GLY A 81 -12.97 -1.22 0.80
C GLY A 81 -11.82 -0.26 1.07
N LEU A 82 -10.56 -0.61 0.76
CA LEU A 82 -9.44 0.35 0.74
C LEU A 82 -8.93 0.58 -0.68
N THR A 83 -9.85 0.91 -1.60
CA THR A 83 -9.47 1.63 -2.80
C THR A 83 -8.80 2.95 -2.42
N GLN A 84 -7.72 3.24 -3.13
CA GLN A 84 -6.85 4.42 -3.12
C GLN A 84 -7.58 5.77 -3.38
N GLU A 85 -8.90 5.81 -3.24
CA GLU A 85 -9.78 6.95 -3.51
C GLU A 85 -10.05 7.80 -2.24
N GLN A 86 -9.81 7.27 -1.03
CA GLN A 86 -10.10 8.00 0.22
C GLN A 86 -8.97 8.92 0.71
N LEU A 87 -7.76 8.85 0.12
CA LEU A 87 -6.62 9.67 0.57
C LEU A 87 -6.65 11.11 0.03
N ILE A 88 -7.50 11.43 -0.96
CA ILE A 88 -7.54 12.75 -1.60
C ILE A 88 -8.39 13.76 -0.78
N ILE A 89 -9.29 13.28 0.08
CA ILE A 89 -10.29 14.15 0.76
C ILE A 89 -9.69 15.00 1.90
N ILE A 90 -8.52 14.63 2.46
CA ILE A 90 -7.94 15.35 3.61
C ILE A 90 -7.10 16.57 3.17
N GLY A 91 -6.69 16.67 1.89
CA GLY A 91 -5.85 17.79 1.40
C GLY A 91 -6.60 19.06 0.98
N VAL A 92 -7.87 18.93 0.56
CA VAL A 92 -8.62 20.05 -0.06
C VAL A 92 -9.27 20.97 0.97
N SER A 93 -9.59 20.48 2.18
CA SER A 93 -10.35 21.24 3.18
C SER A 93 -9.55 22.35 3.86
N VAL A 94 -8.25 22.15 4.09
CA VAL A 94 -7.39 23.14 4.76
C VAL A 94 -7.06 24.31 3.85
N GLY A 95 -6.84 24.06 2.55
CA GLY A 95 -6.48 25.09 1.57
C GLY A 95 -7.58 26.13 1.38
N VAL A 96 -8.83 25.68 1.19
CA VAL A 96 -9.97 26.60 0.96
C VAL A 96 -10.23 27.47 2.19
N GLY A 97 -10.13 26.90 3.41
CA GLY A 97 -10.29 27.65 4.65
C GLY A 97 -9.25 28.76 4.81
N VAL A 98 -7.97 28.47 4.56
CA VAL A 98 -6.89 29.46 4.65
C VAL A 98 -7.06 30.55 3.58
N ILE A 99 -7.42 30.19 2.35
CA ILE A 99 -7.64 31.17 1.26
C ILE A 99 -8.79 32.11 1.61
N LEU A 100 -9.92 31.58 2.10
CA LEU A 100 -11.07 32.40 2.52
C LEU A 100 -10.72 33.32 3.70
N LEU A 101 -9.97 32.81 4.68
CA LEU A 101 -9.51 33.61 5.83
C LEU A 101 -8.58 34.75 5.39
N VAL A 102 -7.64 34.48 4.48
CA VAL A 102 -6.72 35.51 3.96
C VAL A 102 -7.49 36.58 3.18
N LEU A 103 -8.44 36.19 2.33
CA LEU A 103 -9.28 37.14 1.58
C LEU A 103 -10.12 38.03 2.51
N MET A 104 -10.71 37.46 3.57
CA MET A 104 -11.47 38.22 4.57
C MET A 104 -10.59 39.26 5.29
N ILE A 105 -9.38 38.89 5.70
CA ILE A 105 -8.43 39.82 6.34
C ILE A 105 -8.05 40.97 5.39
N VAL A 106 -7.78 40.67 4.11
CA VAL A 106 -7.46 41.70 3.10
C VAL A 106 -8.61 42.67 2.92
N LEU A 107 -9.85 42.19 2.81
CA LEU A 107 -11.03 43.04 2.70
C LEU A 107 -11.17 43.94 3.92
N ILE A 108 -11.03 43.41 5.14
CA ILE A 108 -11.09 44.19 6.38
C ILE A 108 -10.01 45.30 6.37
N VAL A 109 -8.78 44.99 5.98
CA VAL A 109 -7.70 45.97 5.86
C VAL A 109 -8.02 47.03 4.79
N CYS A 110 -8.54 46.63 3.63
CA CYS A 110 -8.93 47.54 2.56
C CYS A 110 -10.10 48.44 2.96
N PHE A 111 -11.12 47.92 3.65
CA PHE A 111 -12.24 48.70 4.17
C PHE A 111 -11.76 49.68 5.24
N LYS A 112 -10.89 49.25 6.16
CA LYS A 112 -10.29 50.13 7.17
C LYS A 112 -9.35 51.17 6.56
N ARG A 113 -8.63 50.81 5.49
CA ARG A 113 -7.81 51.74 4.69
C ARG A 113 -8.67 52.77 3.97
N LYS A 114 -9.78 52.34 3.37
CA LYS A 114 -10.76 53.20 2.69
C LYS A 114 -11.45 54.14 3.68
N GLU A 115 -11.85 53.64 4.85
CA GLU A 115 -12.42 54.42 5.95
C GLU A 115 -11.42 55.50 6.43
N LYS A 116 -10.16 55.12 6.67
CA LYS A 116 -9.07 56.07 7.00
C LYS A 116 -8.77 57.04 5.85
N GLN A 117 -8.89 56.61 4.59
CA GLN A 117 -8.68 57.45 3.41
C GLN A 117 -9.79 58.49 3.26
N THR A 118 -11.06 58.14 3.42
CA THR A 118 -12.16 59.12 3.40
C THR A 118 -11.98 60.19 4.49
N THR A 119 -11.49 59.84 5.67
CA THR A 119 -11.15 60.83 6.72
C THR A 119 -9.88 61.64 6.40
N ARG A 120 -8.90 61.07 5.68
CA ARG A 120 -7.66 61.77 5.25
C ARG A 120 -7.81 62.61 3.98
N TYR A 121 -8.75 62.30 3.10
CA TYR A 121 -9.04 63.09 1.89
C TYR A 121 -9.89 64.33 2.20
N PHE A 122 -10.63 64.35 3.32
CA PHE A 122 -11.31 65.55 3.80
C PHE A 122 -10.36 66.53 4.54
N PHE A 123 -9.23 66.05 5.04
CA PHE A 123 -8.19 66.84 5.74
C PHE A 123 -6.85 66.80 5.00
N SER A 124 -6.87 67.04 3.68
CA SER A 124 -5.65 67.30 2.89
C SER A 124 -5.33 68.80 2.92
N PRO A 125 -4.06 69.23 3.09
CA PRO A 125 -3.68 70.64 3.28
C PRO A 125 -4.09 71.59 2.15
N VAL A 126 -4.44 71.07 0.97
CA VAL A 126 -4.84 71.85 -0.22
C VAL A 126 -6.11 72.69 0.01
N ILE A 127 -7.02 72.29 0.91
CA ILE A 127 -8.24 73.08 1.19
C ILE A 127 -7.93 74.26 2.12
N ILE A 128 -6.91 74.17 2.98
CA ILE A 128 -6.55 75.24 3.91
C ILE A 128 -5.91 76.42 3.15
N ASP A 129 -5.11 76.14 2.13
CA ASP A 129 -4.49 77.18 1.30
C ASP A 129 -5.50 77.97 0.43
N ILE A 130 -6.63 77.37 0.04
CA ILE A 130 -7.63 78.05 -0.82
C ILE A 130 -8.49 79.04 0.00
N VAL A 131 -8.75 78.76 1.28
CA VAL A 131 -9.58 79.63 2.13
C VAL A 131 -8.81 80.87 2.59
N GLU A 132 -7.49 80.78 2.79
CA GLU A 132 -6.66 81.96 3.10
C GLU A 132 -6.47 82.90 1.90
N ILE A 133 -6.54 82.42 0.66
CA ILE A 133 -6.41 83.27 -0.53
C ILE A 133 -7.67 84.12 -0.76
N TYR A 134 -8.87 83.58 -0.49
CA TYR A 134 -10.12 84.29 -0.77
C TYR A 134 -10.49 85.38 0.26
N HIS A 135 -9.79 85.43 1.40
CA HIS A 135 -10.01 86.43 2.44
C HIS A 135 -8.98 87.58 2.42
N ILE A 136 -8.09 87.60 1.41
CA ILE A 136 -7.03 88.60 1.19
C ILE A 136 -7.28 89.46 -0.08
N ILE A 137 -8.34 89.18 -0.85
CA ILE A 137 -8.82 90.02 -1.98
C ILE A 137 -10.13 90.69 -1.57
#